data_AF-A0A1D2SE94-F1
#
_entry.id   AF-A0A1D2SE94-F1
#
_cell.length_a   1.000
_cell.length_b   1.000
_cell.length_c   1.000
_cell.angle_alpha   90.00
_cell.angle_beta   90.00
_cell.angle_gamma   90.00
#
_symmetry.space_group_name_H-M   'P 1'
#
loop_
_entity.id
_entity.type
_entity.pdbx_description
1 polymer ?
#
loop_
_entity_poly.entity_id
_entity_poly.type
_entity_poly.pdbx_seq_one_letter_code
_entity_poly.pdbx_strand_id
1 'polypeptide(L)' 'MKNITLSADERLIEAARDRARAEHTTLNEQFRRWLADYAGIHERLQRYDETMAQLRGKLKVGRRLTREEMNER' A
#
# COMPACT_ATOMS: atom_id res chain seq x y z
N MET A 1 -18.57 -10.85 -8.18
CA MET A 1 -17.64 -10.95 -7.03
C MET A 1 -17.46 -12.42 -6.69
N LYS A 2 -16.27 -12.86 -6.26
CA LYS A 2 -16.05 -14.21 -5.73
C LYS A 2 -16.19 -14.18 -4.20
N ASN A 3 -16.76 -15.22 -3.61
CA ASN A 3 -16.89 -15.34 -2.15
C ASN A 3 -15.59 -15.87 -1.55
N ILE A 4 -15.12 -15.25 -0.47
CA ILE A 4 -13.93 -15.65 0.27
C ILE A 4 -14.36 -15.88 1.71
N THR A 5 -14.04 -17.05 2.26
CA THR A 5 -14.27 -17.38 3.68
C THR A 5 -12.97 -17.18 4.44
N LEU A 6 -13.01 -16.35 5.49
CA LEU A 6 -11.88 -16.10 6.38
C LEU A 6 -12.26 -16.52 7.80
N SER A 7 -11.34 -17.17 8.50
CA SER A 7 -11.49 -17.53 9.91
C SER A 7 -10.56 -16.68 10.75
N ALA A 8 -11.08 -16.15 11.85
CA ALA A 8 -10.34 -15.37 12.85
C ALA A 8 -10.96 -15.64 14.23
N ASP A 9 -10.28 -15.23 15.29
CA ASP A 9 -10.82 -15.31 16.65
C ASP A 9 -12.14 -14.53 16.74
N GLU A 10 -13.15 -15.14 17.36
CA GLU A 10 -14.49 -14.56 17.51
C GLU A 10 -14.45 -13.18 18.18
N ARG A 11 -13.58 -13.00 19.17
CA ARG A 11 -13.42 -11.72 19.87
C ARG A 11 -12.91 -10.62 18.93
N LEU A 12 -12.03 -10.99 17.99
CA LEU A 12 -11.53 -10.06 16.98
C LEU A 12 -12.60 -9.71 15.95
N ILE A 13 -13.43 -10.67 15.56
CA ILE A 13 -14.53 -10.45 14.63
C ILE A 13 -15.55 -9.47 15.23
N GLU A 14 -15.93 -9.67 16.49
CA GLU A 14 -16.89 -8.79 17.16
C GLU A 14 -16.31 -7.39 17.39
N ALA A 15 -15.07 -7.28 17.87
CA ALA A 15 -14.41 -5.97 18.02
C ALA A 15 -14.31 -5.20 16.69
N ALA A 16 -14.00 -5.90 15.60
CA ALA A 16 -13.92 -5.28 14.27
C ALA A 16 -15.30 -4.87 13.74
N ARG A 17 -16.36 -5.63 14.05
CA ARG A 17 -17.75 -5.25 13.73
C ARG A 17 -18.17 -4.01 14.49
N ASP A 18 -17.91 -3.94 15.79
CA ASP A 18 -18.28 -2.79 16.62
C ASP A 18 -17.58 -1.52 16.15
N ARG A 19 -16.28 -1.62 15.83
CA ARG A 19 -15.53 -0.51 15.23
C ARG A 19 -16.14 -0.06 13.91
N ALA A 20 -16.46 -0.99 13.02
CA ALA A 20 -17.06 -0.65 11.74
C ALA A 20 -18.42 0.06 11.91
N ARG A 21 -19.25 -0.39 12.86
CA ARG A 21 -20.52 0.28 13.18
C ARG A 21 -20.31 1.70 13.69
N ALA A 22 -19.31 1.92 14.56
CA ALA A 22 -18.96 3.25 15.05
C ALA A 22 -18.49 4.19 13.92
N GLU A 23 -17.83 3.63 12.90
CA GLU A 23 -17.41 4.34 11.68
C GLU A 23 -18.52 4.40 10.60
N HIS A 24 -19.76 4.02 10.93
CA HIS A 24 -20.91 3.95 10.01
C HIS A 24 -20.64 3.13 8.73
N THR A 25 -19.83 2.09 8.84
CA THR A 25 -19.49 1.15 7.76
C THR A 25 -19.72 -0.30 8.20
N THR A 26 -19.32 -1.27 7.37
CA THR A 26 -19.42 -2.70 7.66
C THR A 26 -18.05 -3.35 7.64
N LEU A 27 -17.89 -4.41 8.44
CA LEU A 27 -16.66 -5.20 8.44
C LEU A 27 -16.28 -5.69 7.02
N ASN A 28 -17.28 -6.04 6.21
CA ASN A 28 -17.07 -6.49 4.83
C ASN A 28 -16.57 -5.37 3.90
N GLU A 29 -17.04 -4.14 4.11
CA GLU A 29 -16.54 -3.00 3.34
C GLU A 29 -15.09 -2.66 3.71
N GLN A 30 -14.78 -2.63 5.01
CA GLN A 30 -13.41 -2.45 5.49
C GLN A 30 -12.48 -3.55 4.98
N PHE A 31 -12.97 -4.80 4.93
CA PHE A 31 -12.23 -5.92 4.35
C PHE A 31 -11.95 -5.74 2.85
N ARG A 32 -12.92 -5.25 2.06
CA ARG A 32 -12.69 -4.94 0.64
C ARG A 32 -11.64 -3.85 0.45
N ARG A 33 -11.68 -2.79 1.27
CA ARG A 33 -10.68 -1.71 1.24
C ARG A 33 -9.30 -2.25 1.58
N TRP A 34 -9.20 -3.04 2.64
CA TRP A 34 -7.96 -3.70 3.02
C TRP A 34 -7.42 -4.61 1.92
N LEU A 35 -8.26 -5.42 1.27
CA LEU A 35 -7.82 -6.27 0.15
C LEU A 35 -7.31 -5.45 -1.05
N ALA A 36 -7.99 -4.35 -1.38
CA ALA A 36 -7.57 -3.45 -2.44
C ALA A 36 -6.21 -2.79 -2.12
N ASP A 37 -6.03 -2.33 -0.88
CA ASP A 37 -4.77 -1.77 -0.41
C ASP A 37 -3.66 -2.82 -0.37
N TYR A 38 -3.96 -4.01 0.13
CA TYR A 38 -3.01 -5.13 0.21
C TYR A 38 -2.52 -5.57 -1.17
N ALA A 39 -3.43 -5.69 -2.15
CA ALA A 39 -3.07 -5.95 -3.54
C ALA A 39 -2.32 -4.77 -4.17
N GLY A 40 -2.77 -3.54 -3.91
CA GLY A 40 -2.17 -2.31 -4.44
C GLY A 40 -0.80 -1.98 -3.86
N ILE A 41 -0.47 -2.44 -2.64
CA ILE A 41 0.89 -2.34 -2.08
C ILE A 41 1.87 -3.17 -2.91
N HIS A 42 1.46 -4.36 -3.35
CA HIS A 42 2.31 -5.20 -4.20
C HIS A 42 2.55 -4.56 -5.57
N GLU A 43 1.50 -4.01 -6.19
CA GLU A 43 1.64 -3.24 -7.43
C GLU A 43 2.49 -1.96 -7.25
N ARG A 44 2.36 -1.24 -6.13
CA ARG A 44 3.17 -0.05 -5.85
C ARG A 44 4.63 -0.40 -5.67
N LEU A 45 4.94 -1.47 -4.95
CA LEU A 45 6.31 -1.96 -4.76
C LEU A 45 6.91 -2.43 -6.09
N GLN A 46 6.16 -3.17 -6.89
CA GLN A 46 6.60 -3.59 -8.22
C GLN A 46 6.82 -2.39 -9.16
N ARG A 47 5.90 -1.42 -9.20
CA ARG A 47 6.08 -0.19 -9.99
C ARG A 47 7.23 0.67 -9.48
N TYR A 48 7.47 0.71 -8.17
CA TYR A 48 8.63 1.39 -7.59
C TYR A 48 9.93 0.72 -8.04
N ASP A 49 10.02 -0.61 -7.96
CA ASP A 49 11.19 -1.36 -8.41
C ASP A 49 11.41 -1.22 -9.91
N GLU A 50 10.36 -1.27 -10.72
CA GLU A 50 10.42 -1.03 -12.17
C GLU A 50 10.85 0.41 -12.50
N THR A 51 10.31 1.40 -11.80
CA THR A 51 10.69 2.81 -11.97
C THR A 51 12.14 3.03 -11.56
N MET A 52 12.58 2.45 -10.43
CA MET A 52 13.97 2.49 -9.98
C MET A 52 14.92 1.75 -10.93
N ALA A 53 14.49 0.63 -11.53
CA ALA A 53 15.25 -0.08 -12.55
C ALA A 53 15.38 0.74 -13.84
N GLN A 54 14.30 1.39 -14.30
CA GLN A 54 14.32 2.27 -15.46
C GLN A 54 15.18 3.53 -15.24
N LEU A 55 15.18 4.08 -14.01
CA LEU A 55 16.02 5.21 -13.63
C LEU A 55 17.51 4.83 -13.56
N ARG A 56 17.85 3.66 -12.99
CA ARG A 56 19.24 3.15 -12.98
C ARG A 56 19.80 2.88 -14.37
N GLY A 57 18.96 2.51 -15.33
CA GLY A 57 19.37 2.27 -16.71
C GLY A 57 19.57 3.54 -17.56
N LYS A 58 18.95 4.66 -17.18
CA LYS A 58 18.99 5.93 -17.95
C LYS A 58 19.85 7.02 -17.33
N LEU A 59 20.19 6.93 -16.05
CA LEU A 59 21.07 7.87 -15.38
C LEU A 59 22.51 7.36 -15.34
N LYS A 60 23.29 7.64 -16.39
CA LYS A 60 24.75 7.78 -16.23
C LYS A 60 25.00 9.04 -15.42
N VAL A 61 24.94 8.92 -14.09
CA VAL A 61 25.38 9.98 -13.18
C VAL A 61 26.90 10.08 -13.29
N GLY A 62 27.36 10.87 -14.26
CA GLY A 62 28.78 11.20 -14.46
C GLY A 62 29.35 12.11 -13.37
N ARG A 63 28.56 12.49 -12.35
CA ARG A 63 29.03 13.27 -11.21
C ARG A 63 28.04 13.14 -10.04
N ARG A 64 28.52 12.78 -8.84
CA ARG A 64 27.73 12.87 -7.61
C ARG A 64 27.45 14.35 -7.34
N LEU A 65 26.24 14.81 -7.63
CA LEU A 65 25.77 16.10 -7.13
C LEU A 65 25.47 15.93 -5.63
N THR A 66 26.12 16.74 -4.82
CA THR A 66 25.93 16.71 -3.36
C THR A 66 24.64 17.44 -2.99
N ARG A 67 24.06 17.13 -1.82
CA ARG A 67 22.80 17.74 -1.35
C ARG A 67 22.86 19.27 -1.27
N GLU A 68 24.06 19.83 -1.17
CA GLU A 68 24.31 21.28 -1.18
C GLU A 68 24.05 21.91 -2.54
N GLU A 69 24.39 21.24 -3.64
CA GLU A 69 24.18 21.76 -5.01
C GLU A 69 22.71 21.73 -5.46
N MET A 70 21.90 20.82 -4.92
CA MET A 70 20.47 20.73 -5.26
C MET A 70 19.59 21.73 -4.52
N ASN A 71 20.12 22.41 -3.48
CA ASN A 71 19.41 23.41 -2.69
C ASN A 71 19.74 24.85 -3.08
N GLU A 72 20.58 25.07 -4.10
CA GLU A 72 20.87 26.41 -4.61
C GLU A 72 19.94 26.77 -5.77
N ARG A 73 18.91 27.57 -5.41
CA ARG A 73 17.90 28.29 -6.20
C ARG A 73 16.60 27.55 -6.51
#